data_AF-A0A3A5JBX3-F1
#
_entry.id   AF-A0A3A5JBX3-F1
#
_cell.length_a   1.000
_cell.length_b   1.000
_cell.length_c   1.000
_cell.angle_alpha   90.00
_cell.angle_beta   90.00
_cell.angle_gamma   90.00
#
_symmetry.space_group_name_H-M   'P 1'
#
loop_
_entity.id
_entity.type
_entity.pdbx_description
1 polymer ?
#
loop_
_entity_poly.entity_id
_entity_poly.type
_entity_poly.pdbx_seq_one_letter_code
_entity_poly.pdbx_strand_id
1 'polypeptide(L)'
;MLAVRADLRRPAAAFVSARIAHLVYETAGLSPRTIYGWRLTIAGLGDSTLARRWRAAPEQATPTRWRRQERAHLTFAADTVSARVFVVRLARGEALRWQLRRPSDDTPVLYATLEYRAEAADTWQTLARLSADDQPHRRVIEHAGDYRFVFQPELLAAVRADWAAAAGGSIPMPVKGARSRDIGGGFGVPRDGGARRHEGVDIFAGRGTPVVAVVDGRVSRRTGGLGGEAIFLSGGFGQPSYYYAHLDRFAVADGARVERGEVIGYVGNSGNAAGGPTHLHFGIYAGGGAIDPAAFIRPMPRLPALANRTTDNG
;
A
#
# COMPACT_ATOMS: atom_id res chain seq x y z
N MET A 1 -38.26 26.94 21.76
CA MET A 1 -36.96 27.60 22.01
C MET A 1 -36.37 26.99 23.27
N LEU A 2 -35.72 25.82 23.14
CA LEU A 2 -35.03 25.16 24.26
C LEU A 2 -33.54 25.52 24.16
N ALA A 3 -33.04 26.22 25.17
CA ALA A 3 -31.64 26.56 25.31
C ALA A 3 -30.82 25.26 25.49
N VAL A 4 -30.00 24.95 24.50
CA VAL A 4 -28.98 23.91 24.58
C VAL A 4 -27.96 24.36 25.62
N ARG A 5 -27.89 23.64 26.75
CA ARG A 5 -26.93 23.92 27.81
C ARG A 5 -25.50 23.71 27.28
N ALA A 6 -24.65 24.72 27.48
CA ALA A 6 -23.24 24.72 27.09
C ALA A 6 -22.33 23.86 28.00
N ASP A 7 -22.91 23.14 28.96
CA ASP A 7 -22.22 22.28 29.94
C ASP A 7 -21.79 20.93 29.36
N LEU A 8 -22.37 20.47 28.25
CA LEU A 8 -21.92 19.30 27.49
C LEU A 8 -20.71 19.56 26.58
N ARG A 9 -20.18 20.79 26.54
CA ARG A 9 -19.05 21.21 25.67
C ARG A 9 -17.70 21.37 26.38
N ARG A 10 -17.54 20.95 27.64
CA ARG A 10 -16.21 20.88 28.26
C ARG A 10 -15.63 19.46 28.18
N PRO A 11 -14.36 19.32 27.76
CA PRO A 11 -13.84 18.03 27.39
C PRO A 11 -13.45 17.24 28.64
N ALA A 12 -14.19 16.20 28.95
CA ALA A 12 -13.68 15.05 29.71
C ALA A 12 -12.55 14.30 28.94
N ALA A 13 -12.04 14.87 27.84
CA ALA A 13 -10.97 14.34 27.00
C ALA A 13 -9.55 14.75 27.45
N ALA A 14 -9.38 15.54 28.52
CA ALA A 14 -8.07 16.02 28.93
C ALA A 14 -7.26 15.08 29.86
N PHE A 15 -7.79 13.93 30.30
CA PHE A 15 -7.10 13.10 31.30
C PHE A 15 -6.82 11.64 30.95
N VAL A 16 -7.06 11.21 29.71
CA VAL A 16 -6.63 9.89 29.24
C VAL A 16 -6.06 10.03 27.83
N SER A 17 -4.96 10.78 27.78
CA SER A 17 -4.16 11.11 26.60
C SER A 17 -3.62 9.85 25.92
N ALA A 18 -3.67 9.84 24.58
CA ALA A 18 -2.92 9.05 23.57
C ALA A 18 -2.49 7.60 23.86
N ARG A 19 -1.94 7.30 25.04
CA ARG A 19 -1.48 5.98 25.48
C ARG A 19 -2.59 4.93 25.58
N ILE A 20 -3.81 5.27 26.03
CA ILE A 20 -4.92 4.28 26.07
C ILE A 20 -5.47 4.01 24.67
N ALA A 21 -5.51 5.03 23.80
CA ALA A 21 -5.88 4.83 22.39
C ALA A 21 -4.85 3.92 21.68
N HIS A 22 -3.56 4.08 21.99
CA HIS A 22 -2.49 3.22 21.49
C HIS A 22 -2.58 1.79 22.05
N LEU A 23 -2.87 1.61 23.35
CA LEU A 23 -2.94 0.30 24.01
C LEU A 23 -4.17 -0.51 23.60
N VAL A 24 -5.33 0.11 23.41
CA VAL A 24 -6.56 -0.59 23.00
C VAL A 24 -6.51 -0.97 21.51
N TYR A 25 -5.90 -0.14 20.67
CA TYR A 25 -5.85 -0.36 19.23
C TYR A 25 -4.85 -1.46 18.83
N GLU A 26 -3.60 -1.37 19.29
CA GLU A 26 -2.56 -2.33 18.89
C GLU A 26 -2.66 -3.68 19.61
N THR A 27 -3.24 -3.71 20.81
CA THR A 27 -3.30 -4.95 21.62
C THR A 27 -4.64 -5.69 21.52
N ALA A 28 -5.74 -5.00 21.19
CA ALA A 28 -7.08 -5.62 21.09
C ALA A 28 -7.70 -5.57 19.68
N GLY A 29 -7.06 -4.93 18.69
CA GLY A 29 -7.52 -4.89 17.29
C GLY A 29 -8.81 -4.10 17.05
N LEU A 30 -9.25 -3.28 18.02
CA LEU A 30 -10.51 -2.55 17.94
C LEU A 30 -10.36 -1.26 17.15
N SER A 31 -11.11 -1.10 16.06
CA SER A 31 -11.08 0.12 15.24
C SER A 31 -11.60 1.35 16.03
N PRO A 32 -11.18 2.59 15.69
CA PRO A 32 -11.74 3.81 16.27
C PRO A 32 -13.27 3.89 16.16
N ARG A 33 -13.84 3.35 15.07
CA ARG A 33 -15.28 3.26 14.84
C ARG A 33 -15.94 2.30 15.83
N THR A 34 -15.30 1.17 16.09
CA THR A 34 -15.74 0.21 17.11
C THR A 34 -15.79 0.89 18.47
N ILE A 35 -14.71 1.57 18.88
CA ILE A 35 -14.65 2.30 20.17
C ILE A 35 -15.78 3.33 20.29
N TYR A 36 -16.07 4.09 19.24
CA TYR A 36 -17.20 5.02 19.24
C TYR A 36 -18.56 4.31 19.38
N GLY A 37 -18.72 3.17 18.71
CA GLY A 37 -19.90 2.31 18.87
C GLY A 37 -20.14 1.87 20.32
N TRP A 38 -19.08 1.57 21.07
CA TRP A 38 -19.15 1.30 22.52
C TRP A 38 -19.53 2.53 23.33
N ARG A 39 -18.97 3.71 23.01
CA ARG A 39 -19.33 4.97 23.67
C ARG A 39 -20.81 5.30 23.52
N LEU A 40 -21.40 5.04 22.34
CA LEU A 40 -22.85 5.17 22.13
C LEU A 40 -23.64 4.22 23.02
N THR A 41 -23.19 2.97 23.18
CA THR A 41 -23.84 2.01 24.09
C THR A 41 -23.78 2.47 25.54
N ILE A 42 -22.61 2.89 26.02
CA ILE A 42 -22.41 3.40 27.39
C ILE A 42 -23.27 4.65 27.64
N ALA A 43 -23.45 5.51 26.63
CA ALA A 43 -24.32 6.68 26.71
C ALA A 43 -25.82 6.36 26.64
N GLY A 44 -26.23 5.08 26.65
CA GLY A 44 -27.63 4.66 26.54
C GLY A 44 -28.23 4.83 25.14
N LEU A 45 -27.40 5.15 24.13
CA LEU A 45 -27.83 5.35 22.75
C LEU A 45 -27.63 4.10 21.88
N GLY A 46 -27.07 3.02 22.42
CA GLY A 46 -26.66 1.84 21.66
C GLY A 46 -27.78 1.20 20.84
N ASP A 47 -29.00 1.18 21.37
CA ASP A 47 -30.19 0.63 20.72
C ASP A 47 -31.08 1.69 20.08
N SER A 48 -30.58 2.93 19.95
CA SER A 48 -31.26 3.94 19.16
C SER A 48 -31.23 3.59 17.66
N THR A 49 -32.26 3.99 16.93
CA THR A 49 -32.29 3.86 15.46
C THR A 49 -31.10 4.56 14.81
N LEU A 50 -30.67 5.70 15.35
CA LEU A 50 -29.52 6.44 14.88
C LEU A 50 -28.20 5.68 15.07
N ALA A 51 -27.97 5.10 16.24
CA ALA A 51 -26.76 4.31 16.49
C ALA A 51 -26.71 3.04 15.63
N ARG A 52 -27.83 2.33 15.46
CA ARG A 52 -27.90 1.17 14.54
C ARG A 52 -27.59 1.56 13.10
N ARG A 53 -28.20 2.65 12.58
CA ARG A 53 -27.92 3.17 11.24
C ARG A 53 -26.45 3.56 11.11
N TRP A 54 -25.87 4.20 12.13
CA TRP A 54 -24.47 4.59 12.11
C TRP A 54 -23.55 3.37 12.04
N ARG A 55 -23.78 2.32 12.83
CA ARG A 55 -22.97 1.08 12.76
C ARG A 55 -23.08 0.38 11.40
N ALA A 56 -24.26 0.40 10.78
CA ALA A 56 -24.50 -0.28 9.50
C ALA A 56 -24.07 0.52 8.26
N ALA A 57 -23.94 1.85 8.36
CA ALA A 57 -23.67 2.74 7.22
C ALA A 57 -22.46 2.34 6.34
N PRO A 58 -21.32 1.87 6.87
CA PRO A 58 -20.18 1.42 6.06
C PRO A 58 -20.48 0.22 5.16
N GLU A 59 -21.25 -0.76 5.66
CA GLU A 59 -21.60 -1.96 4.89
C GLU A 59 -22.75 -1.69 3.92
N GLN A 60 -23.59 -0.69 4.20
CA GLN A 60 -24.68 -0.26 3.33
C GLN A 60 -24.25 0.78 2.28
N ALA A 61 -23.08 1.40 2.45
CA ALA A 61 -22.56 2.39 1.51
C ALA A 61 -22.22 1.72 0.16
N THR A 62 -22.65 2.34 -0.95
CA THR A 62 -22.23 1.92 -2.29
C THR A 62 -20.74 2.24 -2.48
N PRO A 63 -19.86 1.23 -2.63
CA PRO A 63 -18.43 1.47 -2.70
C PRO A 63 -18.02 2.04 -4.06
N THR A 64 -17.15 3.06 -4.04
CA THR A 64 -16.46 3.52 -5.25
C THR A 64 -15.27 2.61 -5.52
N ARG A 65 -15.28 1.87 -6.63
CA ARG A 65 -14.18 0.99 -7.03
C ARG A 65 -13.18 1.74 -7.90
N TRP A 66 -11.90 1.65 -7.55
CA TRP A 66 -10.82 2.29 -8.28
C TRP A 66 -9.66 1.31 -8.55
N ARG A 67 -8.74 1.69 -9.45
CA ARG A 67 -7.64 0.80 -9.90
C ARG A 67 -6.24 1.33 -9.63
N ARG A 68 -5.90 2.52 -10.15
CA ARG A 68 -4.53 3.07 -10.05
C ARG A 68 -4.43 4.28 -9.12
N GLN A 69 -5.39 5.17 -9.22
CA GLN A 69 -5.45 6.39 -8.43
C GLN A 69 -6.90 6.79 -8.23
N GLU A 70 -7.17 7.49 -7.14
CA GLU A 70 -8.49 8.02 -6.80
C GLU A 70 -8.34 9.30 -5.99
N ARG A 71 -9.30 10.22 -6.09
CA ARG A 71 -9.39 11.39 -5.23
C ARG A 71 -10.84 11.78 -5.00
N ALA A 72 -11.15 12.30 -3.82
CA ALA A 72 -12.49 12.76 -3.50
C ALA A 72 -12.49 13.94 -2.54
N HIS A 73 -13.43 14.84 -2.78
CA HIS A 73 -13.93 15.76 -1.76
C HIS A 73 -15.01 15.03 -0.94
N LEU A 74 -14.77 14.88 0.35
CA LEU A 74 -15.67 14.24 1.28
C LEU A 74 -16.49 15.32 1.97
N THR A 75 -17.81 15.24 1.87
CA THR A 75 -18.75 16.12 2.58
C THR A 75 -19.78 15.26 3.30
N PHE A 76 -19.92 15.50 4.59
CA PHE A 76 -20.92 14.87 5.44
C PHE A 76 -21.76 15.95 6.09
N ALA A 77 -23.08 15.82 6.02
CA ALA A 77 -24.04 16.74 6.64
C ALA A 77 -24.44 16.25 8.04
N ALA A 78 -24.70 17.19 8.96
CA ALA A 78 -25.04 16.87 10.35
C ALA A 78 -26.41 16.19 10.51
N ASP A 79 -27.29 16.24 9.51
CA ASP A 79 -28.63 15.65 9.54
C ASP A 79 -28.68 14.23 8.96
N THR A 80 -27.57 13.74 8.40
CA THR A 80 -27.54 12.51 7.61
C THR A 80 -26.50 11.53 8.14
N VAL A 81 -26.93 10.32 8.48
CA VAL A 81 -26.03 9.22 8.85
C VAL A 81 -25.52 8.55 7.57
N SER A 82 -24.22 8.69 7.29
CA SER A 82 -23.61 8.14 6.08
C SER A 82 -22.15 7.75 6.28
N ALA A 83 -21.64 6.93 5.36
CA ALA A 83 -20.23 6.59 5.23
C ALA A 83 -19.82 6.66 3.75
N ARG A 84 -18.55 6.98 3.49
CA ARG A 84 -17.96 6.97 2.14
C ARG A 84 -16.94 5.83 2.09
N VAL A 85 -17.07 4.95 1.10
CA VAL A 85 -16.25 3.76 0.96
C VAL A 85 -15.60 3.70 -0.41
N PHE A 86 -14.28 3.48 -0.44
CA PHE A 86 -13.50 3.33 -1.67
C PHE A 86 -12.76 2.00 -1.64
N VAL A 87 -12.95 1.17 -2.67
CA VAL A 87 -12.42 -0.21 -2.72
C VAL A 87 -11.42 -0.36 -3.85
N VAL A 88 -10.29 -1.00 -3.57
CA VAL A 88 -9.27 -1.38 -4.56
C VAL A 88 -8.85 -2.82 -4.32
N ARG A 89 -8.58 -3.55 -5.41
CA ARG A 89 -8.02 -4.90 -5.34
C ARG A 89 -6.52 -4.83 -5.59
N LEU A 90 -5.72 -5.38 -4.67
CA LEU A 90 -4.26 -5.28 -4.68
C LEU A 90 -3.62 -6.66 -4.64
N ALA A 91 -2.51 -6.80 -5.33
CA ALA A 91 -1.64 -7.97 -5.26
C ALA A 91 -0.55 -7.78 -4.20
N ARG A 92 -0.04 -8.90 -3.67
CA ARG A 92 1.18 -8.91 -2.85
C ARG A 92 2.31 -8.22 -3.61
N GLY A 93 3.01 -7.32 -2.93
CA GLY A 93 4.13 -6.55 -3.47
C GLY A 93 3.77 -5.20 -4.05
N GLU A 94 2.49 -4.88 -4.24
CA GLU A 94 2.10 -3.51 -4.58
C GLU A 94 2.35 -2.56 -3.40
N ALA A 95 2.47 -1.27 -3.68
CA ALA A 95 2.43 -0.22 -2.67
C ALA A 95 1.14 0.58 -2.81
N LEU A 96 0.49 0.81 -1.67
CA LEU A 96 -0.63 1.72 -1.51
C LEU A 96 -0.13 3.01 -0.87
N ARG A 97 -0.43 4.15 -1.48
CA ARG A 97 -0.19 5.49 -0.94
C ARG A 97 -1.50 6.21 -0.75
N TRP A 98 -1.61 7.01 0.30
CA TRP A 98 -2.76 7.88 0.53
C TRP A 98 -2.37 9.17 1.24
N GLN A 99 -3.23 10.17 1.13
CA GLN A 99 -3.15 11.43 1.85
C GLN A 99 -4.56 11.85 2.23
N LEU A 100 -4.74 12.32 3.46
CA LEU A 100 -6.02 12.82 3.97
C LEU A 100 -5.77 14.20 4.57
N ARG A 101 -6.54 15.18 4.11
CA ARG A 101 -6.43 16.57 4.54
C ARG A 101 -7.77 17.08 5.06
N ARG A 102 -7.73 17.88 6.13
CA ARG A 102 -8.92 18.51 6.72
C ARG A 102 -8.72 20.03 6.87
N PRO A 103 -9.78 20.85 6.75
CA PRO A 103 -9.67 22.31 6.84
C PRO A 103 -9.29 22.86 8.23
N SER A 104 -9.68 22.19 9.33
CA SER A 104 -9.36 22.63 10.70
C SER A 104 -9.47 21.49 11.70
N ASP A 105 -8.63 21.52 12.75
CA ASP A 105 -8.67 20.56 13.87
C ASP A 105 -9.87 20.75 14.80
N ASP A 106 -10.55 21.90 14.70
CA ASP A 106 -11.68 22.31 15.55
C ASP A 106 -13.04 21.71 15.11
N THR A 107 -13.02 20.51 14.53
CA THR A 107 -14.19 19.88 13.90
C THR A 107 -14.51 18.51 14.53
N PRO A 108 -15.79 18.08 14.46
CA PRO A 108 -16.19 16.77 14.97
C PRO A 108 -15.37 15.61 14.34
N VAL A 109 -15.26 14.49 15.03
CA VAL A 109 -14.29 13.44 14.65
C VAL A 109 -14.68 12.79 13.32
N LEU A 110 -13.71 12.68 12.41
CA LEU A 110 -13.80 11.82 11.24
C LEU A 110 -13.08 10.51 11.51
N TYR A 111 -13.81 9.40 11.53
CA TYR A 111 -13.22 8.08 11.57
C TYR A 111 -12.83 7.66 10.16
N ALA A 112 -11.53 7.56 9.91
CA ALA A 112 -10.97 7.14 8.64
C ALA A 112 -10.11 5.89 8.85
N THR A 113 -10.46 4.78 8.20
CA THR A 113 -9.77 3.49 8.33
C THR A 113 -9.39 2.89 6.98
N LEU A 114 -8.25 2.19 6.95
CA LEU A 114 -7.88 1.26 5.89
C LEU A 114 -8.20 -0.14 6.40
N GLU A 115 -8.96 -0.88 5.60
CA GLU A 115 -9.41 -2.23 5.91
C GLU A 115 -9.04 -3.21 4.80
N TYR A 116 -8.88 -4.48 5.16
CA TYR A 116 -8.50 -5.55 4.27
C TYR A 116 -9.45 -6.74 4.39
N ARG A 117 -9.65 -7.42 3.27
CA ARG A 117 -10.39 -8.66 3.17
C ARG A 117 -9.70 -9.58 2.18
N ALA A 118 -9.39 -10.80 2.61
CA ALA A 118 -8.84 -11.84 1.75
C ALA A 118 -9.86 -12.24 0.66
N GLU A 119 -9.36 -12.73 -0.47
CA GLU A 119 -10.18 -13.36 -1.49
C GLU A 119 -10.79 -14.64 -0.90
N ALA A 120 -12.12 -14.68 -0.75
CA ALA A 120 -12.91 -15.70 -0.01
C ALA A 120 -13.12 -15.48 1.50
N ALA A 121 -12.70 -14.36 2.08
CA ALA A 121 -13.15 -13.98 3.42
C ALA A 121 -14.42 -13.12 3.36
N ASP A 122 -15.32 -13.31 4.33
CA ASP A 122 -16.55 -12.51 4.45
C ASP A 122 -16.35 -11.25 5.32
N THR A 123 -15.28 -11.19 6.11
CA THR A 123 -15.07 -10.14 7.11
C THR A 123 -13.92 -9.19 6.75
N TRP A 124 -14.13 -7.92 7.08
CA TRP A 124 -13.12 -6.88 6.95
C TRP A 124 -12.31 -6.75 8.24
N GLN A 125 -10.99 -6.67 8.10
CA GLN A 125 -10.04 -6.44 9.18
C GLN A 125 -9.51 -5.01 9.07
N THR A 126 -9.51 -4.27 10.18
CA THR A 126 -8.92 -2.91 10.21
C THR A 126 -7.40 -3.02 10.25
N LEU A 127 -6.73 -2.44 9.26
CA LEU A 127 -5.27 -2.44 9.14
C LEU A 127 -4.62 -1.17 9.68
N ALA A 128 -5.27 -0.02 9.51
CA ALA A 128 -4.73 1.26 9.93
C ALA A 128 -5.83 2.31 10.13
N ARG A 129 -5.56 3.26 11.03
CA ARG A 129 -6.24 4.56 11.05
C ARG A 129 -5.54 5.50 10.07
N LEU A 130 -6.32 6.31 9.35
CA LEU A 130 -5.79 7.39 8.53
C LEU A 130 -5.66 8.66 9.38
N SER A 131 -4.44 9.17 9.48
CA SER A 131 -4.17 10.51 10.00
C SER A 131 -4.61 11.57 9.00
N ALA A 132 -5.24 12.63 9.48
CA ALA A 132 -5.60 13.80 8.67
C ALA A 132 -4.54 14.90 8.79
N ASP A 133 -3.27 14.51 8.73
CA ASP A 133 -2.08 15.35 8.97
C ASP A 133 -1.53 16.01 7.68
N ASP A 134 -2.26 15.87 6.57
CA ASP A 134 -1.85 16.31 5.23
C ASP A 134 -0.52 15.70 4.76
N GLN A 135 -0.04 14.63 5.40
CA GLN A 135 1.17 13.92 4.99
C GLN A 135 0.82 12.71 4.11
N PRO A 136 1.66 12.39 3.12
CA PRO A 136 1.50 11.18 2.34
C PRO A 136 1.97 9.97 3.15
N HIS A 137 1.08 9.00 3.32
CA HIS A 137 1.34 7.71 3.95
C HIS A 137 1.56 6.63 2.89
N ARG A 138 2.26 5.55 3.25
CA ARG A 138 2.57 4.43 2.35
C ARG A 138 2.54 3.09 3.08
N ARG A 139 2.02 2.05 2.42
CA ARG A 139 2.08 0.65 2.86
C ARG A 139 2.44 -0.27 1.70
N VAL A 140 3.30 -1.27 1.93
CA VAL A 140 3.51 -2.39 0.99
C VAL A 140 2.51 -3.50 1.31
N ILE A 141 1.93 -4.07 0.26
CA ILE A 141 0.89 -5.08 0.36
C ILE A 141 1.52 -6.46 0.57
N GLU A 142 1.21 -7.07 1.70
CA GLU A 142 1.74 -8.39 2.07
C GLU A 142 0.85 -9.53 1.60
N HIS A 143 -0.46 -9.29 1.52
CA HIS A 143 -1.47 -10.27 1.13
C HIS A 143 -2.32 -9.74 -0.02
N ALA A 144 -2.53 -10.57 -1.03
CA ALA A 144 -3.43 -10.21 -2.12
C ALA A 144 -4.88 -10.23 -1.64
N GLY A 145 -5.69 -9.26 -2.07
CA GLY A 145 -7.09 -9.18 -1.66
C GLY A 145 -7.73 -7.83 -1.94
N ASP A 146 -8.89 -7.62 -1.34
CA ASP A 146 -9.60 -6.35 -1.39
C ASP A 146 -9.18 -5.46 -0.22
N TYR A 147 -8.93 -4.20 -0.53
CA TYR A 147 -8.63 -3.15 0.42
C TYR A 147 -9.69 -2.06 0.29
N ARG A 148 -10.13 -1.50 1.43
CA ARG A 148 -11.07 -0.38 1.41
C ARG A 148 -10.68 0.74 2.34
N PHE A 149 -10.91 1.96 1.88
CA PHE A 149 -10.90 3.15 2.73
C PHE A 149 -12.33 3.43 3.17
N VAL A 150 -12.54 3.56 4.47
CA VAL A 150 -13.85 3.90 5.06
C VAL A 150 -13.73 5.24 5.75
N PHE A 151 -14.60 6.18 5.39
CA PHE A 151 -14.72 7.50 6.01
C PHE A 151 -16.11 7.65 6.60
N GLN A 152 -16.17 7.91 7.91
CA GLN A 152 -17.42 8.03 8.64
C GLN A 152 -17.26 9.06 9.76
N PRO A 153 -18.07 10.14 9.79
CA PRO A 153 -18.01 11.10 10.88
C PRO A 153 -18.65 10.54 12.15
N GLU A 154 -18.47 11.22 13.28
CA GLU A 154 -19.34 11.04 14.45
C GLU A 154 -20.81 11.21 14.10
N LEU A 155 -21.67 10.63 14.94
CA LEU A 155 -23.11 10.68 14.72
C LEU A 155 -23.58 12.15 14.67
N LEU A 156 -24.27 12.51 13.59
CA LEU A 156 -24.80 13.85 13.31
C LEU A 156 -23.74 14.97 13.22
N ALA A 157 -22.52 14.62 12.81
CA ALA A 157 -21.44 15.58 12.61
C ALA A 157 -21.31 16.05 11.15
N ALA A 158 -21.19 17.37 10.96
CA ALA A 158 -20.79 17.94 9.68
C ALA A 158 -19.27 17.91 9.53
N VAL A 159 -18.78 17.27 8.47
CA VAL A 159 -17.33 17.13 8.21
C VAL A 159 -17.05 17.36 6.73
N ARG A 160 -15.96 18.11 6.46
CA ARG A 160 -15.35 18.22 5.13
C ARG A 160 -13.91 17.73 5.17
N ALA A 161 -13.50 16.96 4.18
CA ALA A 161 -12.13 16.47 4.04
C ALA A 161 -11.78 16.23 2.57
N ASP A 162 -10.50 16.30 2.24
CA ASP A 162 -9.97 15.92 0.94
C ASP A 162 -9.14 14.65 1.08
N TRP A 163 -9.32 13.71 0.17
CA TRP A 163 -8.58 12.47 0.18
C TRP A 163 -8.09 12.11 -1.22
N ALA A 164 -6.90 11.52 -1.28
CA ALA A 164 -6.37 10.89 -2.47
C ALA A 164 -5.66 9.59 -2.12
N ALA A 165 -5.70 8.63 -3.04
CA ALA A 165 -4.91 7.40 -2.97
C ALA A 165 -4.36 7.01 -4.34
N ALA A 166 -3.28 6.22 -4.31
CA ALA A 166 -2.67 5.62 -5.48
C ALA A 166 -2.08 4.25 -5.15
N ALA A 167 -2.16 3.34 -6.10
CA ALA A 167 -1.61 1.99 -6.04
C ALA A 167 -0.65 1.75 -7.20
N GLY A 168 0.42 1.00 -6.96
CA GLY A 168 1.44 0.69 -7.96
C GLY A 168 2.57 -0.18 -7.41
N GLY A 169 3.75 -0.12 -8.02
CA GLY A 169 4.90 -0.90 -7.57
C GLY A 169 5.48 -0.42 -6.24
N SER A 170 6.16 -1.31 -5.54
CA SER A 170 6.83 -1.03 -4.26
C SER A 170 8.33 -0.79 -4.40
N ILE A 171 8.96 -1.32 -5.45
CA ILE A 171 10.39 -1.20 -5.76
C ILE A 171 10.55 -0.65 -7.19
N PRO A 172 11.71 -0.04 -7.54
CA PRO A 172 11.89 0.49 -8.88
C PRO A 172 12.06 -0.64 -9.90
N MET A 173 11.82 -0.32 -11.18
CA MET A 173 12.17 -1.21 -12.29
C MET A 173 13.69 -1.47 -12.28
N PRO A 174 14.16 -2.73 -12.22
CA PRO A 174 15.59 -3.04 -12.11
C PRO A 174 16.37 -2.81 -13.42
N VAL A 175 15.71 -2.64 -14.56
CA VAL A 175 16.36 -2.30 -15.84
C VAL A 175 16.08 -0.85 -16.20
N LYS A 176 17.12 -0.04 -16.39
CA LYS A 176 16.98 1.39 -16.68
C LYS A 176 16.24 1.61 -18.00
N GLY A 177 15.14 2.35 -17.95
CA GLY A 177 14.32 2.69 -19.13
C GLY A 177 13.27 1.66 -19.51
N ALA A 178 13.30 0.46 -18.93
CA ALA A 178 12.29 -0.57 -19.16
C ALA A 178 10.93 -0.18 -18.56
N ARG A 179 9.86 -0.72 -19.15
CA ARG A 179 8.45 -0.50 -18.78
C ARG A 179 7.76 -1.84 -18.62
N SER A 180 6.53 -1.83 -18.10
CA SER A 180 5.76 -3.07 -17.89
C SER A 180 5.52 -3.90 -19.15
N ARG A 181 5.56 -3.29 -20.35
CA ARG A 181 5.44 -3.99 -21.63
C ARG A 181 6.68 -4.82 -22.00
N ASP A 182 7.82 -4.53 -21.37
CA ASP A 182 9.10 -5.19 -21.63
C ASP A 182 9.28 -6.42 -20.71
N ILE A 183 8.30 -6.67 -19.82
CA ILE A 183 8.26 -7.85 -18.96
C ILE A 183 7.62 -9.00 -19.74
N GLY A 184 8.34 -10.11 -19.88
CA GLY A 184 7.85 -11.36 -20.44
C GLY A 184 8.30 -12.56 -19.60
N GLY A 185 8.04 -13.77 -20.10
CA GLY A 185 8.36 -15.01 -19.36
C GLY A 185 7.78 -14.98 -17.96
N GLY A 186 6.45 -14.99 -17.81
CA GLY A 186 5.80 -14.79 -16.51
C GLY A 186 6.24 -15.76 -15.42
N PHE A 187 6.03 -15.38 -14.16
CA PHE A 187 6.26 -16.26 -13.02
C PHE A 187 5.43 -17.55 -13.14
N GLY A 188 6.00 -18.67 -12.73
CA GLY A 188 5.34 -19.98 -12.73
C GLY A 188 5.24 -20.67 -14.10
N VAL A 189 5.61 -19.98 -15.19
CA VAL A 189 5.62 -20.55 -16.55
C VAL A 189 6.57 -21.76 -16.60
N PRO A 190 6.14 -22.90 -17.20
CA PRO A 190 7.01 -24.05 -17.37
C PRO A 190 8.30 -23.72 -18.12
N ARG A 191 9.43 -24.24 -17.63
CA ARG A 191 10.76 -24.13 -18.23
C ARG A 191 11.33 -25.53 -18.42
N ASP A 192 12.28 -25.65 -19.35
CA ASP A 192 13.05 -26.87 -19.56
C ASP A 192 12.13 -28.09 -19.81
N GLY A 193 11.15 -27.92 -20.71
CA GLY A 193 10.17 -28.97 -21.03
C GLY A 193 9.14 -29.28 -19.92
N GLY A 194 9.05 -28.44 -18.89
CA GLY A 194 8.15 -28.64 -17.75
C GLY A 194 8.85 -29.16 -16.49
N ALA A 195 10.15 -29.41 -16.54
CA ALA A 195 10.94 -29.86 -15.39
C ALA A 195 11.13 -28.76 -14.33
N ARG A 196 10.96 -27.49 -14.69
CA ARG A 196 11.14 -26.35 -13.79
C ARG A 196 10.03 -25.32 -13.97
N ARG A 197 9.74 -24.55 -12.92
CA ARG A 197 8.89 -23.35 -12.99
C ARG A 197 9.76 -22.10 -13.01
N HIS A 198 9.31 -21.09 -13.73
CA HIS A 198 10.00 -19.81 -13.76
C HIS A 198 9.83 -19.05 -12.43
N GLU A 199 10.90 -18.87 -11.67
CA GLU A 199 10.89 -18.26 -10.32
C GLU A 199 11.11 -16.75 -10.32
N GLY A 200 10.79 -16.10 -11.45
CA GLY A 200 10.99 -14.68 -11.63
C GLY A 200 10.22 -14.17 -12.84
N VAL A 201 10.68 -13.05 -13.37
CA VAL A 201 10.23 -12.47 -14.63
C VAL A 201 11.43 -12.12 -15.50
N ASP A 202 11.24 -12.15 -16.81
CA ASP A 202 12.29 -11.74 -17.75
C ASP A 202 11.98 -10.33 -18.25
N ILE A 203 12.94 -9.42 -18.10
CA ILE A 203 12.81 -8.01 -18.50
C ILE A 203 13.71 -7.82 -19.72
N PHE A 204 13.10 -7.74 -20.90
CA PHE A 204 13.81 -7.66 -22.17
C PHE A 204 14.37 -6.26 -22.38
N ALA A 205 15.66 -6.19 -22.72
CA ALA A 205 16.35 -4.97 -23.07
C ALA A 205 17.61 -5.30 -23.87
N GLY A 206 18.17 -4.31 -24.57
CA GLY A 206 19.42 -4.48 -25.31
C GLY A 206 20.58 -4.88 -24.39
N ARG A 207 21.51 -5.69 -24.89
CA ARG A 207 22.77 -5.99 -24.21
C ARG A 207 23.45 -4.70 -23.75
N GLY A 208 24.01 -4.70 -22.54
CA GLY A 208 24.69 -3.55 -21.97
C GLY A 208 23.75 -2.51 -21.36
N THR A 209 22.41 -2.72 -21.37
CA THR A 209 21.48 -1.82 -20.68
C THR A 209 21.75 -1.85 -19.17
N PRO A 210 21.83 -0.70 -18.46
CA PRO A 210 22.11 -0.69 -17.03
C PRO A 210 21.04 -1.41 -16.20
N VAL A 211 21.50 -2.25 -15.28
CA VAL A 211 20.71 -2.91 -14.24
C VAL A 211 21.00 -2.22 -12.90
N VAL A 212 19.96 -1.85 -12.17
CA VAL A 212 20.05 -1.07 -10.93
C VAL A 212 19.61 -1.86 -9.70
N ALA A 213 20.18 -1.52 -8.54
CA ALA A 213 19.75 -2.04 -7.25
C ALA A 213 18.31 -1.59 -6.92
N VAL A 214 17.42 -2.53 -6.64
CA VAL A 214 16.02 -2.23 -6.30
C VAL A 214 15.82 -1.75 -4.85
N VAL A 215 16.80 -2.00 -3.99
CA VAL A 215 16.87 -1.60 -2.58
C VAL A 215 18.32 -1.25 -2.22
N ASP A 216 18.52 -0.54 -1.12
CA ASP A 216 19.83 -0.46 -0.48
C ASP A 216 20.22 -1.87 0.00
N GLY A 217 21.49 -2.24 -0.10
CA GLY A 217 21.86 -3.58 0.33
C GLY A 217 23.30 -3.97 0.07
N ARG A 218 23.56 -5.28 0.23
CA ARG A 218 24.85 -5.90 -0.06
C ARG A 218 24.72 -6.86 -1.24
N VAL A 219 25.66 -6.75 -2.18
CA VAL A 219 25.76 -7.60 -3.36
C VAL A 219 26.53 -8.87 -3.06
N SER A 220 26.05 -9.99 -3.58
CA SER A 220 26.82 -11.23 -3.75
C SER A 220 26.79 -11.65 -5.22
N ARG A 221 27.96 -11.80 -5.83
CA ARG A 221 28.11 -12.25 -7.20
C ARG A 221 28.15 -13.78 -7.27
N ARG A 222 27.67 -14.31 -8.38
CA ARG A 222 27.75 -15.71 -8.77
C ARG A 222 28.07 -15.76 -10.27
N THR A 223 28.92 -16.70 -10.66
CA THR A 223 29.30 -16.93 -12.05
C THR A 223 29.11 -18.42 -12.37
N GLY A 224 28.52 -18.71 -13.53
CA GLY A 224 28.24 -20.07 -14.00
C GLY A 224 26.82 -20.56 -13.66
N GLY A 225 26.58 -21.86 -13.89
CA GLY A 225 25.26 -22.47 -13.73
C GLY A 225 24.20 -21.87 -14.66
N LEU A 226 22.92 -22.08 -14.33
CA LEU A 226 21.80 -21.60 -15.14
C LEU A 226 21.78 -20.07 -15.27
N GLY A 227 22.09 -19.35 -14.19
CA GLY A 227 22.06 -17.88 -14.17
C GLY A 227 23.21 -17.21 -14.93
N GLY A 228 24.31 -17.90 -15.18
CA GLY A 228 25.52 -17.30 -15.75
C GLY A 228 26.13 -16.27 -14.80
N GLU A 229 26.35 -15.04 -15.28
CA GLU A 229 26.72 -13.93 -14.42
C GLU A 229 25.48 -13.41 -13.68
N ALA A 230 25.49 -13.52 -12.36
CA ALA A 230 24.34 -13.21 -11.54
C ALA A 230 24.71 -12.48 -10.24
N ILE A 231 23.76 -11.68 -9.76
CA ILE A 231 23.82 -10.97 -8.47
C ILE A 231 22.66 -11.44 -7.59
N PHE A 232 22.95 -11.71 -6.33
CA PHE A 232 22.00 -11.64 -5.24
C PHE A 232 22.20 -10.33 -4.49
N LEU A 233 21.16 -9.53 -4.34
CA LEU A 233 21.13 -8.34 -3.50
C LEU A 233 20.31 -8.62 -2.25
N SER A 234 20.91 -8.45 -1.07
CA SER A 234 20.22 -8.55 0.21
C SER A 234 20.09 -7.19 0.86
N GLY A 235 18.85 -6.82 1.23
CA GLY A 235 18.57 -5.62 2.04
C GLY A 235 18.83 -5.80 3.55
N GLY A 236 19.35 -6.96 3.97
CA GLY A 236 19.59 -7.28 5.38
C GLY A 236 18.67 -8.37 5.93
N PHE A 237 18.77 -8.60 7.24
CA PHE A 237 18.05 -9.68 7.92
C PHE A 237 16.53 -9.50 7.84
N GLY A 238 15.82 -10.59 7.55
CA GLY A 238 14.35 -10.62 7.43
C GLY A 238 13.79 -10.00 6.14
N GLN A 239 14.63 -9.39 5.30
CA GLN A 239 14.22 -8.85 4.00
C GLN A 239 14.32 -9.91 2.90
N PRO A 240 13.52 -9.79 1.82
CA PRO A 240 13.72 -10.61 0.62
C PRO A 240 15.12 -10.41 0.02
N SER A 241 15.64 -11.46 -0.61
CA SER A 241 16.77 -11.40 -1.53
C SER A 241 16.27 -11.16 -2.95
N TYR A 242 17.00 -10.35 -3.70
CA TYR A 242 16.68 -10.02 -5.09
C TYR A 242 17.73 -10.64 -6.01
N TYR A 243 17.29 -11.42 -6.98
CA TYR A 243 18.14 -12.15 -7.91
C TYR A 243 18.15 -11.49 -9.27
N TYR A 244 19.34 -11.28 -9.83
CA TYR A 244 19.58 -10.67 -11.13
C TYR A 244 20.46 -11.64 -11.92
N ALA A 245 19.94 -12.27 -12.97
CA ALA A 245 20.67 -13.25 -13.76
C ALA A 245 20.78 -12.86 -15.23
N HIS A 246 21.62 -13.61 -15.93
CA HIS A 246 21.95 -13.44 -17.35
C HIS A 246 22.67 -12.12 -17.64
N LEU A 247 23.42 -11.59 -16.67
CA LEU A 247 24.15 -10.34 -16.84
C LEU A 247 25.25 -10.48 -17.90
N ASP A 248 25.55 -9.38 -18.58
CA ASP A 248 26.69 -9.28 -19.50
C ASP A 248 27.99 -9.07 -18.72
N ARG A 249 27.93 -8.19 -17.72
CA ARG A 249 29.04 -7.90 -16.79
C ARG A 249 28.51 -7.25 -15.51
N PHE A 250 29.30 -7.35 -14.45
CA PHE A 250 29.05 -6.65 -13.19
C PHE A 250 29.55 -5.21 -13.23
N ALA A 251 28.88 -4.31 -12.50
CA ALA A 251 29.33 -2.92 -12.29
C ALA A 251 29.96 -2.70 -10.90
N VAL A 252 29.65 -3.56 -9.92
CA VAL A 252 30.05 -3.39 -8.51
C VAL A 252 30.63 -4.67 -7.93
N ALA A 253 31.70 -4.58 -7.14
CA ALA A 253 32.45 -5.73 -6.61
C ALA A 253 31.60 -6.72 -5.79
N ASP A 254 32.07 -7.96 -5.64
CA ASP A 254 31.45 -8.89 -4.70
C ASP A 254 31.52 -8.33 -3.26
N GLY A 255 30.43 -8.47 -2.51
CA GLY A 255 30.32 -7.88 -1.17
C GLY A 255 30.11 -6.37 -1.14
N ALA A 256 30.02 -5.67 -2.27
CA ALA A 256 29.79 -4.22 -2.27
C ALA A 256 28.47 -3.85 -1.55
N ARG A 257 28.50 -2.74 -0.80
CA ARG A 257 27.28 -2.05 -0.35
C ARG A 257 26.85 -1.11 -1.45
N VAL A 258 25.56 -1.13 -1.79
CA VAL A 258 24.99 -0.33 -2.87
C VAL A 258 23.74 0.40 -2.40
N GLU A 259 23.49 1.56 -2.99
CA GLU A 259 22.27 2.33 -2.77
C GLU A 259 21.21 1.97 -3.82
N ARG A 260 19.94 2.09 -3.44
CA ARG A 260 18.80 1.94 -4.34
C ARG A 260 18.97 2.85 -5.55
N GLY A 261 18.93 2.26 -6.75
CA GLY A 261 19.08 2.95 -8.02
C GLY A 261 20.52 2.98 -8.55
N GLU A 262 21.51 2.56 -7.76
CA GLU A 262 22.89 2.39 -8.20
C GLU A 262 22.98 1.30 -9.26
N VAL A 263 23.82 1.49 -10.29
CA VAL A 263 24.04 0.50 -11.33
C VAL A 263 24.92 -0.63 -10.79
N ILE A 264 24.39 -1.86 -10.78
CA ILE A 264 25.06 -3.04 -10.22
C ILE A 264 25.53 -4.02 -11.30
N GLY A 265 24.99 -3.92 -12.51
CA GLY A 265 25.37 -4.76 -13.64
C GLY A 265 24.74 -4.27 -14.93
N TYR A 266 24.87 -5.09 -15.97
CA TYR A 266 24.36 -4.76 -17.29
C TYR A 266 23.66 -5.97 -17.89
N VAL A 267 22.55 -5.74 -18.59
CA VAL A 267 21.74 -6.78 -19.25
C VAL A 267 22.59 -7.56 -20.25
N GLY A 268 22.48 -8.89 -20.23
CA GLY A 268 23.17 -9.79 -21.15
C GLY A 268 22.30 -10.97 -21.54
N ASN A 269 22.97 -12.10 -21.77
CA ASN A 269 22.33 -13.41 -22.00
C ASN A 269 23.25 -14.57 -21.56
N SER A 270 24.05 -14.39 -20.51
CA SER A 270 24.94 -15.45 -20.01
C SER A 270 24.16 -16.63 -19.40
N GLY A 271 24.80 -17.78 -19.21
CA GLY A 271 24.16 -18.95 -18.61
C GLY A 271 23.24 -19.64 -19.61
N ASN A 272 22.09 -20.16 -19.16
CA ASN A 272 21.16 -20.87 -20.04
C ASN A 272 20.35 -19.94 -20.98
N ALA A 273 20.52 -18.62 -20.87
CA ALA A 273 19.99 -17.65 -21.83
C ALA A 273 20.88 -17.50 -23.09
N ALA A 274 22.05 -18.14 -23.12
CA ALA A 274 23.00 -18.03 -24.22
C ALA A 274 22.37 -18.47 -25.55
N GLY A 275 22.63 -17.71 -26.62
CA GLY A 275 22.03 -17.91 -27.93
C GLY A 275 20.60 -17.37 -28.08
N GLY A 276 19.96 -16.96 -26.97
CA GLY A 276 18.63 -16.34 -26.97
C GLY A 276 18.65 -14.81 -26.89
N PRO A 277 17.46 -14.18 -26.84
CA PRO A 277 17.32 -12.73 -26.68
C PRO A 277 17.90 -12.24 -25.37
N THR A 278 18.48 -11.03 -25.37
CA THR A 278 19.04 -10.42 -24.17
C THR A 278 17.94 -9.95 -23.23
N HIS A 279 18.08 -10.30 -21.96
CA HIS A 279 17.11 -9.96 -20.91
C HIS A 279 17.77 -10.02 -19.53
N LEU A 280 17.18 -9.34 -18.56
CA LEU A 280 17.43 -9.59 -17.15
C LEU A 280 16.42 -10.61 -16.66
N HIS A 281 16.86 -11.75 -16.14
CA HIS A 281 16.02 -12.54 -15.27
C HIS A 281 16.03 -11.91 -13.87
N PHE A 282 14.86 -11.51 -13.38
CA PHE A 282 14.69 -10.89 -12.07
C PHE A 282 13.81 -11.74 -11.18
N GLY A 283 14.33 -12.15 -10.02
CA GLY A 283 13.63 -12.96 -9.02
C GLY A 283 13.58 -12.28 -7.65
N ILE A 284 12.56 -12.61 -6.86
CA ILE A 284 12.44 -12.19 -5.46
C ILE A 284 12.28 -13.44 -4.60
N TYR A 285 13.11 -13.58 -3.58
CA TYR A 285 13.17 -14.75 -2.71
C TYR A 285 13.02 -14.34 -1.25
N ALA A 286 12.10 -14.97 -0.52
CA ALA A 286 11.96 -14.78 0.94
C ALA A 286 11.93 -16.14 1.65
N GLY A 287 11.71 -16.15 2.97
CA GLY A 287 11.74 -17.38 3.79
C GLY A 287 10.78 -18.50 3.37
N GLY A 288 9.80 -18.23 2.49
CA GLY A 288 8.88 -19.21 1.91
C GLY A 288 9.14 -19.57 0.45
N GLY A 289 10.28 -19.15 -0.13
CA GLY A 289 10.64 -19.40 -1.53
C GLY A 289 10.45 -18.19 -2.44
N ALA A 290 10.33 -18.46 -3.75
CA ALA A 290 10.19 -17.45 -4.79
C ALA A 290 8.84 -16.74 -4.74
N ILE A 291 8.84 -15.43 -4.96
CA ILE A 291 7.67 -14.56 -5.00
C ILE A 291 7.58 -13.95 -6.39
N ASP A 292 6.38 -13.90 -6.96
CA ASP A 292 6.14 -13.22 -8.24
C ASP A 292 6.55 -11.73 -8.17
N PRO A 293 7.59 -11.32 -8.91
CA PRO A 293 8.08 -9.93 -8.89
C PRO A 293 7.16 -8.94 -9.61
N ALA A 294 6.24 -9.40 -10.46
CA ALA A 294 5.54 -8.55 -11.42
C ALA A 294 4.77 -7.40 -10.77
N ALA A 295 4.19 -7.62 -9.59
CA ALA A 295 3.48 -6.60 -8.83
C ALA A 295 4.43 -5.57 -8.18
N PHE A 296 5.62 -6.01 -7.73
CA PHE A 296 6.61 -5.18 -7.05
C PHE A 296 7.20 -4.11 -7.98
N ILE A 297 7.44 -4.46 -9.24
CA ILE A 297 8.12 -3.62 -10.24
C ILE A 297 7.17 -2.82 -11.16
N ARG A 298 5.89 -2.71 -10.79
CA ARG A 298 4.95 -1.81 -11.47
C ARG A 298 5.42 -0.34 -11.34
N PRO A 299 4.91 0.59 -12.17
CA PRO A 299 5.15 2.01 -11.95
C PRO A 299 4.81 2.42 -10.52
N MET A 300 5.70 3.19 -9.89
CA MET A 300 5.51 3.65 -8.51
C MET A 300 4.21 4.48 -8.39
N PRO A 301 3.43 4.31 -7.30
CA PRO A 301 2.20 5.06 -7.09
C PRO A 301 2.49 6.56 -6.96
N ARG A 302 1.83 7.36 -7.80
CA ARG A 302 1.83 8.82 -7.76
C ARG A 302 0.48 9.29 -7.24
N LEU A 303 0.50 10.00 -6.10
CA LEU A 303 -0.73 10.56 -5.54
C LEU A 303 -1.27 11.67 -6.46
N PRO A 304 -2.56 11.66 -6.79
CA PRO A 304 -3.22 12.83 -7.37
C PRO A 304 -3.06 14.04 -6.46
N ALA A 305 -2.81 15.21 -7.04
CA ALA A 305 -2.83 16.46 -6.27
C ALA A 305 -4.23 16.69 -5.70
N LEU A 306 -4.29 17.01 -4.41
CA LEU A 306 -5.47 17.58 -3.77
C LEU A 306 -5.59 19.05 -4.19
N ALA A 307 -6.80 19.54 -4.46
CA ALA A 307 -7.00 20.92 -4.89
C ALA A 307 -6.36 21.93 -3.92
N ASN A 308 -5.74 23.01 -4.42
CA ASN A 308 -5.27 24.07 -3.53
C ASN A 308 -6.46 24.76 -2.86
N ARG A 309 -6.28 25.27 -1.63
CA ARG A 309 -7.22 26.25 -1.07
C ARG A 309 -7.21 27.45 -2.00
N THR A 310 -8.24 27.65 -2.81
CA THR A 310 -8.59 29.01 -3.19
C THR A 310 -8.92 29.72 -1.89
N THR A 311 -8.05 30.63 -1.47
CA THR A 311 -8.41 31.67 -0.51
C THR A 311 -9.48 32.52 -1.19
N ASP A 312 -10.76 32.17 -0.97
CA ASP A 312 -11.84 33.12 -1.21
C ASP A 312 -11.68 34.23 -0.17
N ASN A 313 -10.96 35.28 -0.58
CA ASN A 313 -11.18 36.61 -0.04
C ASN A 313 -12.41 37.15 -0.77
N GLY A 314 -13.57 37.07 -0.12
CA GLY A 314 -14.83 37.69 -0.52
C GLY A 314 -15.62 38.08 0.72
#